data_AF-A0AAU9JIK4-F1
#
_entry.id   AF-A0AAU9JIK4-F1
#
_cell.length_a   1.000
_cell.length_b   1.000
_cell.length_c   1.000
_cell.angle_alpha   90.00
_cell.angle_beta   90.00
_cell.angle_gamma   90.00
#
_symmetry.space_group_name_H-M   'P 1'
#
loop_
_entity.id
_entity.type
_entity.pdbx_description
1 polymer ?
#
loop_
_entity_poly.entity_id
_entity_poly.type
_entity_poly.pdbx_seq_one_letter_code
_entity_poly.pdbx_strand_id
1 'polypeptide(L)'
;MEKRSVPLRSQKTRSENQSRSKTPDSRPLKEKEYQLACGRNIVEHLAINFYKYPVSLQTLLIPDIKSFWNISDFIFKKIDPSISCTNDKELIEILKWLGYPYAITGQMLNVAQNFWPNLLAVLSWLVDHIKNTFTDEIKTDLNKSDQTIFNEYLYEAYEYQLQDRPRLELHKSLLEKFKAKADAINNQKSEIQHKIDELVREKMSLEENDLTLLDFEIEELEVESKELIKDKDNKERLKNEYIYTIQSCWNILLNYFNVKSINETLVSSLKQKINSYQTRYIPLLEEQMYYESEIMEKSQELENTSLLIEKEKKSAQELDVKIQEELEKYKQTNGSLKSEVSTVKLEIDSEKENIANFENQSKTEISKVTAVIRADTEAICKHAQRIAGWLQELTMNL
;
A
#
# COMPACT_ATOMS: atom_id res chain seq x y z
N MET A 1 77.35 21.21 26.43
CA MET A 1 78.56 20.51 25.95
C MET A 1 78.18 19.05 25.74
N GLU A 2 77.93 18.64 24.50
CA GLU A 2 78.25 17.31 23.94
C GLU A 2 77.78 17.33 22.48
N LYS A 3 78.74 17.36 21.55
CA LYS A 3 78.52 17.23 20.11
C LYS A 3 78.80 15.77 19.75
N ARG A 4 77.80 15.01 19.31
CA ARG A 4 78.01 13.74 18.61
C ARG A 4 78.08 14.01 17.12
N SER A 5 79.25 13.73 16.56
CA SER A 5 79.58 13.78 15.14
C SER A 5 78.84 12.69 14.36
N VAL A 6 78.22 13.08 13.24
CA VAL A 6 77.83 12.18 12.15
C VAL A 6 78.69 12.55 10.94
N PRO A 7 79.48 11.63 10.36
CA PRO A 7 80.03 11.84 9.04
C PRO A 7 79.18 11.15 7.97
N LEU A 8 78.89 11.93 6.93
CA LEU A 8 78.31 11.50 5.67
C LEU A 8 79.15 10.39 5.03
N ARG A 9 78.49 9.35 4.50
CA ARG A 9 79.10 8.43 3.53
C ARG A 9 78.46 8.63 2.15
N SER A 10 79.33 9.06 1.26
CA SER A 10 79.14 9.36 -0.16
C SER A 10 78.44 8.23 -0.93
N GLN A 11 77.51 8.64 -1.80
CA GLN A 11 76.90 7.81 -2.83
C GLN A 11 77.98 7.29 -3.78
N LYS A 12 78.10 5.96 -3.88
CA LYS A 12 78.78 5.31 -5.00
C LYS A 12 77.70 4.61 -5.81
N THR A 13 77.29 5.26 -6.90
CA THR A 13 76.53 4.68 -8.00
C THR A 13 77.24 3.43 -8.48
N ARG A 14 76.67 2.26 -8.17
CA ARG A 14 77.11 0.98 -8.70
C ARG A 14 76.29 0.70 -9.94
N SER A 15 76.92 0.86 -11.09
CA SER A 15 76.45 0.35 -12.38
C SER A 15 76.03 -1.11 -12.21
N GLU A 16 74.76 -1.39 -12.48
CA GLU A 16 74.21 -2.73 -12.59
C GLU A 16 74.74 -3.41 -13.86
N ASN A 17 75.97 -3.90 -13.78
CA ASN A 17 76.33 -5.11 -14.53
C ASN A 17 75.83 -6.29 -13.70
N GLN A 18 74.53 -6.61 -13.82
CA GLN A 18 73.97 -7.82 -13.24
C GLN A 18 74.37 -9.00 -14.12
N SER A 19 75.40 -9.70 -13.66
CA SER A 19 75.73 -11.05 -14.08
C SER A 19 74.46 -11.91 -14.09
N ARG A 20 74.09 -12.42 -15.27
CA ARG A 20 73.04 -13.43 -15.52
C ARG A 20 73.26 -14.63 -14.58
N SER A 21 72.68 -14.59 -13.38
CA SER A 21 72.61 -15.73 -12.47
C SER A 21 71.69 -16.76 -13.08
N LYS A 22 72.24 -17.94 -13.44
CA LYS A 22 71.49 -19.09 -13.95
C LYS A 22 70.39 -19.44 -12.94
N THR A 23 69.15 -19.11 -13.24
CA THR A 23 68.00 -19.53 -12.45
C THR A 23 67.93 -21.06 -12.46
N PRO A 24 67.77 -21.72 -11.29
CA PRO A 24 67.56 -23.15 -11.26
C PRO A 24 66.29 -23.49 -12.06
N ASP A 25 66.32 -24.60 -12.79
CA ASP A 25 65.17 -25.04 -13.59
C ASP A 25 63.97 -25.31 -12.68
N SER A 26 62.94 -24.49 -12.81
CA SER A 26 61.73 -24.54 -11.98
C SER A 26 60.71 -25.56 -12.48
N ARG A 27 60.96 -26.21 -13.63
CA ARG A 27 60.03 -27.17 -14.22
C ARG A 27 60.03 -28.47 -13.40
N PRO A 28 58.89 -29.13 -13.22
CA PRO A 28 58.80 -30.40 -12.49
C PRO A 28 59.32 -31.58 -13.33
N LEU A 29 60.61 -31.55 -13.68
CA LEU A 29 61.27 -32.51 -14.57
C LEU A 29 61.21 -33.96 -14.04
N LYS A 30 61.05 -34.15 -12.72
CA LYS A 30 60.98 -35.48 -12.08
C LYS A 30 59.56 -36.07 -12.05
N GLU A 31 58.53 -35.26 -12.31
CA GLU A 31 57.14 -35.72 -12.29
C GLU A 31 56.78 -36.42 -13.60
N LYS A 32 56.17 -37.61 -13.50
CA LYS A 32 55.82 -38.41 -14.69
C LYS A 32 54.73 -37.73 -15.49
N GLU A 33 53.79 -37.08 -14.81
CA GLU A 33 52.69 -36.33 -15.40
C GLU A 33 53.20 -35.19 -16.29
N TYR A 34 54.23 -34.46 -15.84
CA TYR A 34 54.88 -33.41 -16.62
C TYR A 34 55.61 -33.96 -17.85
N GLN A 35 56.32 -35.07 -17.70
CA GLN A 35 56.98 -35.75 -18.83
C GLN A 35 55.97 -36.24 -19.86
N LEU A 36 54.82 -36.79 -19.42
CA LEU A 36 53.71 -37.19 -20.30
C LEU A 36 53.13 -35.99 -21.05
N ALA A 37 52.96 -34.85 -20.38
CA ALA A 37 52.47 -33.63 -21.01
C ALA A 37 53.44 -33.11 -22.08
N CYS A 38 54.74 -33.06 -21.78
CA CYS A 38 55.79 -32.70 -22.75
C CYS A 38 55.76 -33.64 -23.96
N GLY A 39 55.69 -34.96 -23.72
CA GLY A 39 55.62 -35.95 -24.78
C GLY A 39 54.39 -35.79 -25.67
N ARG A 40 53.21 -35.51 -25.10
CA ARG A 40 51.97 -35.26 -25.86
C ARG A 40 52.10 -34.02 -26.75
N ASN A 41 52.60 -32.92 -26.21
CA ASN A 41 52.78 -31.67 -26.95
C ASN A 41 53.70 -31.86 -28.18
N ILE A 42 54.79 -32.60 -27.99
CA ILE A 42 55.73 -32.92 -29.08
C ILE A 42 55.05 -33.82 -30.12
N VAL A 43 54.43 -34.93 -29.70
CA VAL A 43 53.78 -35.88 -30.63
C VAL A 43 52.68 -35.20 -31.44
N GLU A 44 51.84 -34.38 -30.79
CA GLU A 44 50.78 -33.62 -31.45
C GLU A 44 51.36 -32.69 -32.52
N HIS A 45 52.40 -31.93 -32.18
CA HIS A 45 53.03 -31.04 -33.15
C HIS A 45 53.68 -31.78 -34.31
N LEU A 46 54.38 -32.91 -34.05
CA LEU A 46 54.99 -33.74 -35.09
C LEU A 46 53.94 -34.37 -36.01
N ALA A 47 52.80 -34.78 -35.48
CA ALA A 47 51.69 -35.33 -36.25
C ALA A 47 51.05 -34.28 -37.17
N ILE A 48 50.77 -33.08 -36.65
CA ILE A 48 50.21 -31.96 -37.42
C ILE A 48 51.15 -31.54 -38.56
N ASN A 49 52.47 -31.59 -38.34
CA ASN A 49 53.46 -31.09 -39.29
C ASN A 49 54.06 -32.16 -40.22
N PHE A 50 53.45 -33.35 -40.29
CA PHE A 50 53.85 -34.47 -41.15
C PHE A 50 55.29 -34.93 -40.95
N TYR A 51 55.68 -35.17 -39.70
CA TYR A 51 56.99 -35.74 -39.39
C TYR A 51 57.20 -37.11 -40.05
N LYS A 52 58.39 -37.31 -40.66
CA LYS A 52 58.68 -38.46 -41.53
C LYS A 52 58.81 -39.80 -40.80
N TYR A 53 59.23 -39.78 -39.53
CA TYR A 53 59.48 -41.01 -38.77
C TYR A 53 58.29 -41.33 -37.85
N PRO A 54 57.93 -42.61 -37.65
CA PRO A 54 56.85 -42.98 -36.76
C PRO A 54 57.22 -42.63 -35.31
N VAL A 55 56.42 -41.78 -34.67
CA VAL A 55 56.59 -41.39 -33.27
C VAL A 55 55.25 -41.52 -32.54
N SER A 56 55.27 -42.24 -31.43
CA SER A 56 54.18 -42.36 -30.47
C SER A 56 54.61 -41.81 -29.11
N LEU A 57 53.65 -41.54 -28.22
CA LEU A 57 53.94 -41.12 -26.86
C LEU A 57 54.81 -42.15 -26.12
N GLN A 58 54.56 -43.45 -26.31
CA GLN A 58 55.33 -44.52 -25.66
C GLN A 58 56.78 -44.57 -26.14
N THR A 59 57.00 -44.39 -27.44
CA THR A 59 58.35 -44.38 -28.02
C THR A 59 59.13 -43.12 -27.65
N LEU A 60 58.45 -42.00 -27.40
CA LEU A 60 59.11 -40.73 -27.06
C LEU A 60 59.51 -40.63 -25.58
N LEU A 61 58.87 -41.40 -24.69
CA LEU A 61 59.24 -41.47 -23.27
C LEU A 61 60.46 -42.37 -23.01
N ILE A 62 60.80 -43.23 -23.97
CA ILE A 62 62.00 -44.07 -23.92
C ILE A 62 63.19 -43.22 -24.40
N PRO A 63 64.30 -43.14 -23.64
CA PRO A 63 65.46 -42.36 -24.04
C PRO A 63 66.09 -42.88 -25.33
N ASP A 64 65.96 -42.11 -26.42
CA ASP A 64 66.65 -42.35 -27.68
C ASP A 64 67.25 -41.05 -28.22
N ILE A 65 68.57 -40.95 -28.12
CA ILE A 65 69.31 -39.77 -28.55
C ILE A 65 69.21 -39.54 -30.06
N LYS A 66 69.06 -40.61 -30.88
CA LYS A 66 68.89 -40.45 -32.34
C LYS A 66 67.54 -39.83 -32.66
N SER A 67 66.49 -40.29 -32.00
CA SER A 67 65.17 -39.69 -32.09
C SER A 67 65.18 -38.22 -31.66
N PHE A 68 65.88 -37.89 -30.57
CA PHE A 68 66.06 -36.50 -30.12
C PHE A 68 66.67 -35.61 -31.21
N TRP A 69 67.78 -36.04 -31.83
CA TRP A 69 68.43 -35.27 -32.91
C TRP A 69 67.55 -35.13 -34.16
N ASN A 70 66.85 -36.20 -34.55
CA ASN A 70 65.96 -36.13 -35.72
C ASN A 70 64.77 -35.20 -35.47
N ILE A 71 64.22 -35.20 -34.26
CA ILE A 71 63.11 -34.33 -33.87
C ILE A 71 63.59 -32.87 -33.75
N SER A 72 64.74 -32.62 -33.13
CA SER A 72 65.29 -31.27 -33.00
C SER A 72 65.66 -30.68 -34.37
N ASP A 73 66.31 -31.44 -35.26
CA ASP A 73 66.61 -31.01 -36.63
C ASP A 73 65.33 -30.72 -37.44
N PHE A 74 64.29 -31.55 -37.31
CA PHE A 74 63.01 -31.29 -37.94
C PHE A 74 62.37 -29.98 -37.46
N ILE A 75 62.38 -29.74 -36.15
CA ILE A 75 61.87 -28.52 -35.54
C ILE A 75 62.70 -27.30 -35.98
N PHE A 76 64.03 -27.38 -36.00
CA PHE A 76 64.89 -26.28 -36.44
C PHE A 76 64.67 -25.93 -37.91
N LYS A 77 64.45 -26.92 -38.78
CA LYS A 77 64.13 -26.71 -40.20
C LYS A 77 62.79 -26.02 -40.43
N LYS A 78 61.88 -26.02 -39.43
CA LYS A 78 60.65 -25.22 -39.47
C LYS A 78 60.90 -23.75 -39.13
N ILE A 79 61.97 -23.44 -38.41
CA ILE A 79 62.39 -22.07 -38.11
C ILE A 79 63.17 -21.51 -39.29
N ASP A 80 64.16 -22.25 -39.79
CA ASP A 80 64.97 -21.88 -40.95
C ASP A 80 65.45 -23.15 -41.68
N PRO A 81 65.13 -23.33 -42.97
CA PRO A 81 65.56 -24.49 -43.76
C PRO A 81 67.08 -24.70 -43.83
N SER A 82 67.87 -23.65 -43.58
CA SER A 82 69.34 -23.68 -43.65
C SER A 82 70.01 -24.16 -42.35
N ILE A 83 69.28 -24.21 -41.23
CA ILE A 83 69.81 -24.69 -39.96
C ILE A 83 69.94 -26.22 -39.99
N SER A 84 71.13 -26.71 -39.65
CA SER A 84 71.35 -28.11 -39.34
C SER A 84 72.11 -28.20 -38.02
N CYS A 85 71.65 -29.09 -37.14
CA CYS A 85 72.24 -29.26 -35.82
C CYS A 85 72.82 -30.68 -35.73
N THR A 86 74.14 -30.78 -35.79
CA THR A 86 74.85 -32.07 -35.91
C THR A 86 75.65 -32.44 -34.67
N ASN A 87 75.91 -31.48 -33.78
CA ASN A 87 76.68 -31.71 -32.56
C ASN A 87 76.14 -30.94 -31.34
N ASP A 88 76.57 -31.38 -30.15
CA ASP A 88 76.18 -30.80 -28.86
C ASP A 88 76.45 -29.29 -28.74
N LYS A 89 77.53 -28.81 -29.35
CA LYS A 89 77.93 -27.40 -29.26
C LYS A 89 76.98 -26.52 -30.07
N GLU A 90 76.70 -26.92 -31.31
CA GLU A 90 75.72 -26.29 -32.19
C GLU A 90 74.34 -26.26 -31.53
N LEU A 91 73.91 -27.35 -30.90
CA LEU A 91 72.63 -27.39 -30.19
C LEU A 91 72.55 -26.34 -29.09
N ILE A 92 73.61 -26.23 -28.27
CA ILE A 92 73.67 -25.26 -27.18
C ILE A 92 73.69 -23.83 -27.73
N GLU A 93 74.41 -23.58 -28.83
CA GLU A 93 74.46 -22.27 -29.49
C GLU A 93 73.11 -21.87 -30.09
N ILE A 94 72.45 -22.78 -30.80
CA ILE A 94 71.11 -22.56 -31.39
C ILE A 94 70.10 -22.29 -30.28
N LEU A 95 70.09 -23.10 -29.21
CA LEU A 95 69.17 -22.90 -28.08
C LEU A 95 69.43 -21.59 -27.36
N LYS A 96 70.70 -21.17 -27.22
CA LYS A 96 71.05 -19.87 -26.68
C LYS A 96 70.60 -18.72 -27.58
N TRP A 97 70.71 -18.87 -28.91
CA TRP A 97 70.24 -17.89 -29.89
C TRP A 97 68.72 -17.75 -29.86
N LEU A 98 67.99 -18.86 -29.73
CA LEU A 98 66.53 -18.88 -29.54
C LEU A 98 66.08 -18.38 -28.15
N GLY A 99 67.02 -18.05 -27.26
CA GLY A 99 66.72 -17.50 -25.94
C GLY A 99 66.28 -18.54 -24.91
N TYR A 100 66.68 -19.80 -25.06
CA TYR A 100 66.37 -20.87 -24.12
C TYR A 100 66.85 -20.51 -22.69
N PRO A 101 65.96 -20.53 -21.68
CA PRO A 101 66.25 -19.94 -20.37
C PRO A 101 67.07 -20.83 -19.43
N TYR A 102 67.21 -22.14 -19.71
CA TYR A 102 67.88 -23.09 -18.81
C TYR A 102 69.24 -23.55 -19.37
N ALA A 103 70.17 -23.90 -18.48
CA ALA A 103 71.50 -24.34 -18.91
C ALA A 103 71.46 -25.80 -19.40
N ILE A 104 71.94 -26.02 -20.62
CA ILE A 104 72.16 -27.36 -21.19
C ILE A 104 73.65 -27.61 -21.29
N THR A 105 74.08 -28.79 -20.85
CA THR A 105 75.49 -29.20 -20.87
C THR A 105 75.62 -30.41 -21.79
N GLY A 106 76.72 -30.55 -22.56
CA GLY A 106 76.94 -31.73 -23.41
C GLY A 106 76.92 -33.07 -22.65
N GLN A 107 77.18 -33.06 -21.34
CA GLN A 107 76.99 -34.23 -20.47
C GLN A 107 75.54 -34.76 -20.45
N MET A 108 74.54 -33.91 -20.63
CA MET A 108 73.13 -34.30 -20.68
C MET A 108 72.81 -35.13 -21.93
N LEU A 109 73.50 -34.86 -23.04
CA LEU A 109 73.35 -35.59 -24.32
C LEU A 109 74.12 -36.92 -24.27
N ASN A 110 75.30 -36.92 -23.66
CA ASN A 110 76.11 -38.14 -23.47
C ASN A 110 75.49 -39.13 -22.48
N VAL A 111 74.76 -38.64 -21.46
CA VAL A 111 74.09 -39.47 -20.44
C VAL A 111 72.56 -39.35 -20.58
N ALA A 112 72.07 -39.51 -21.82
CA ALA A 112 70.68 -39.27 -22.18
C ALA A 112 69.66 -40.02 -21.30
N GLN A 113 69.99 -41.20 -20.75
CA GLN A 113 69.09 -41.97 -19.89
C GLN A 113 68.71 -41.24 -18.59
N ASN A 114 69.66 -40.54 -17.96
CA ASN A 114 69.42 -39.85 -16.68
C ASN A 114 68.86 -38.43 -16.87
N PHE A 115 69.10 -37.85 -18.05
CA PHE A 115 68.71 -36.47 -18.37
C PHE A 115 67.62 -36.39 -19.44
N TRP A 116 66.98 -37.51 -19.78
CA TRP A 116 65.89 -37.57 -20.75
C TRP A 116 64.75 -36.59 -20.42
N PRO A 117 64.31 -36.42 -19.15
CA PRO A 117 63.28 -35.44 -18.84
C PRO A 117 63.67 -34.00 -19.19
N ASN A 118 64.96 -33.66 -19.08
CA ASN A 118 65.46 -32.35 -19.47
C ASN A 118 65.42 -32.18 -20.99
N LEU A 119 65.87 -33.20 -21.74
CA LEU A 119 65.85 -33.19 -23.20
C LEU A 119 64.42 -33.15 -23.75
N LEU A 120 63.49 -33.85 -23.13
CA LEU A 120 62.08 -33.82 -23.47
C LEU A 120 61.47 -32.42 -23.21
N ALA A 121 61.84 -31.80 -22.10
CA ALA A 121 61.41 -30.44 -21.79
C ALA A 121 62.04 -29.38 -22.73
N VAL A 122 63.24 -29.63 -23.29
CA VAL A 122 63.82 -28.82 -24.38
C VAL A 122 62.99 -28.94 -25.65
N LEU A 123 62.67 -30.17 -26.07
CA LEU A 123 61.86 -30.40 -27.28
C LEU A 123 60.45 -29.80 -27.15
N SER A 124 59.80 -29.97 -25.99
CA SER A 124 58.49 -29.37 -25.74
C SER A 124 58.55 -27.84 -25.79
N TRP A 125 59.59 -27.25 -25.18
CA TRP A 125 59.78 -25.79 -25.24
C TRP A 125 60.01 -25.30 -26.67
N LEU A 126 60.78 -26.03 -27.49
CA LEU A 126 60.99 -25.68 -28.89
C LEU A 126 59.67 -25.71 -29.69
N VAL A 127 58.84 -26.72 -29.45
CA VAL A 127 57.50 -26.81 -30.05
C VAL A 127 56.64 -25.61 -29.67
N ASP A 128 56.64 -25.22 -28.39
CA ASP A 128 55.90 -24.06 -27.91
C ASP A 128 56.43 -22.75 -28.50
N HIS A 129 57.75 -22.62 -28.63
CA HIS A 129 58.40 -21.46 -29.24
C HIS A 129 57.97 -21.29 -30.71
N ILE A 130 57.92 -22.37 -31.48
CA ILE A 130 57.41 -22.38 -32.86
C ILE A 130 55.92 -22.02 -32.89
N LYS A 131 55.09 -22.67 -32.06
CA LYS A 131 53.65 -22.39 -32.03
C LYS A 131 53.36 -20.90 -31.75
N ASN A 132 54.11 -20.28 -30.86
CA ASN A 132 53.90 -18.88 -30.49
C ASN A 132 54.42 -17.90 -31.56
N THR A 133 55.60 -18.15 -32.14
CA THR A 133 56.18 -17.28 -33.18
C THR A 133 55.30 -17.20 -34.43
N PHE A 134 54.73 -18.32 -34.89
CA PHE A 134 53.84 -18.32 -36.06
C PHE A 134 52.41 -17.83 -35.77
N THR A 135 51.97 -17.81 -34.51
CA THR A 135 50.61 -17.33 -34.17
C THR A 135 50.54 -15.83 -33.87
N ASP A 136 51.63 -15.21 -33.43
CA ASP A 136 51.71 -13.77 -33.21
C ASP A 136 51.67 -12.95 -34.52
N GLU A 137 52.03 -13.56 -35.67
CA GLU A 137 51.86 -12.95 -36.99
C GLU A 137 50.39 -12.69 -37.34
N ILE A 138 49.45 -13.47 -36.77
CA ILE A 138 48.00 -13.36 -37.03
C ILE A 138 47.33 -12.33 -36.12
N LYS A 139 47.92 -12.00 -34.96
CA LYS A 139 47.27 -11.17 -33.93
C LYS A 139 47.66 -9.69 -33.95
N THR A 140 48.58 -9.29 -34.81
CA THR A 140 49.07 -7.90 -34.86
C THR A 140 48.27 -7.03 -35.83
N ASP A 141 47.22 -6.43 -35.25
CA ASP A 141 46.73 -5.07 -35.45
C ASP A 141 46.17 -4.60 -36.81
N LEU A 142 44.98 -4.00 -36.69
CA LEU A 142 44.23 -3.18 -37.66
C LEU A 142 45.07 -2.09 -38.37
N ASN A 143 46.23 -1.72 -37.82
CA ASN A 143 47.18 -0.77 -38.43
C ASN A 143 48.09 -1.37 -39.51
N LYS A 144 48.19 -2.70 -39.60
CA LYS A 144 48.93 -3.34 -40.70
C LYS A 144 48.22 -3.19 -42.03
N SER A 145 46.90 -3.03 -42.10
CA SER A 145 46.17 -2.97 -43.38
C SER A 145 46.62 -1.81 -44.29
N ASP A 146 46.89 -0.63 -43.74
CA ASP A 146 47.36 0.52 -44.53
C ASP A 146 48.83 0.40 -44.90
N GLN A 147 49.63 -0.10 -43.95
CA GLN A 147 51.04 -0.41 -44.21
C GLN A 147 51.18 -1.57 -45.19
N THR A 148 50.27 -2.55 -45.23
CA THR A 148 50.31 -3.65 -46.19
C THR A 148 49.98 -3.18 -47.59
N ILE A 149 48.97 -2.32 -47.77
CA ILE A 149 48.63 -1.76 -49.10
C ILE A 149 49.79 -0.91 -49.62
N PHE A 150 50.39 -0.09 -48.74
CA PHE A 150 51.54 0.73 -49.10
C PHE A 150 52.82 -0.08 -49.33
N ASN A 151 53.10 -1.08 -48.49
CA ASN A 151 54.26 -1.96 -48.64
C ASN A 151 54.13 -2.85 -49.88
N GLU A 152 52.95 -3.38 -50.17
CA GLU A 152 52.64 -4.10 -51.41
C GLU A 152 52.94 -3.20 -52.62
N TYR A 153 52.49 -1.96 -52.61
CA TYR A 153 52.85 -0.97 -53.64
C TYR A 153 54.35 -0.71 -53.71
N LEU A 154 55.07 -0.62 -52.57
CA LEU A 154 56.51 -0.41 -52.57
C LEU A 154 57.26 -1.61 -53.19
N TYR A 155 56.85 -2.84 -52.89
CA TYR A 155 57.44 -4.04 -53.48
C TYR A 155 57.19 -4.08 -54.99
N GLU A 156 55.94 -3.87 -55.42
CA GLU A 156 55.59 -3.85 -56.85
C GLU A 156 56.28 -2.69 -57.59
N ALA A 157 56.37 -1.51 -56.99
CA ALA A 157 57.07 -0.36 -57.56
C ALA A 157 58.58 -0.61 -57.69
N TYR A 158 59.17 -1.34 -56.74
CA TYR A 158 60.57 -1.75 -56.78
C TYR A 158 60.82 -2.82 -57.86
N GLU A 159 59.94 -3.81 -57.99
CA GLU A 159 60.02 -4.79 -59.08
C GLU A 159 59.88 -4.13 -60.47
N TYR A 160 58.94 -3.18 -60.62
CA TYR A 160 58.78 -2.42 -61.86
C TYR A 160 60.02 -1.56 -62.16
N GLN A 161 60.73 -1.09 -61.12
CA GLN A 161 62.02 -0.39 -61.29
C GLN A 161 63.12 -1.33 -61.75
N LEU A 162 63.19 -2.54 -61.20
CA LEU A 162 64.18 -3.54 -61.61
C LEU A 162 63.94 -4.01 -63.05
N GLN A 163 62.71 -3.87 -63.56
CA GLN A 163 62.29 -4.28 -64.90
C GLN A 163 62.10 -3.11 -65.89
N ASP A 164 62.43 -1.88 -65.49
CA ASP A 164 62.31 -0.63 -66.27
C ASP A 164 60.91 -0.40 -66.91
N ARG A 165 59.84 -0.72 -66.16
CA ARG A 165 58.44 -0.55 -66.61
C ARG A 165 57.81 0.76 -66.10
N PRO A 166 56.88 1.37 -66.85
CA PRO A 166 56.17 2.57 -66.41
C PRO A 166 55.24 2.28 -65.22
N ARG A 167 55.27 3.15 -64.19
CA ARG A 167 54.58 2.95 -62.90
C ARG A 167 53.18 3.60 -62.79
N LEU A 168 52.70 4.24 -63.86
CA LEU A 168 51.48 5.06 -63.81
C LEU A 168 50.23 4.24 -63.44
N GLU A 169 50.11 3.03 -63.99
CA GLU A 169 48.96 2.14 -63.73
C GLU A 169 48.96 1.61 -62.29
N LEU A 170 50.15 1.35 -61.72
CA LEU A 170 50.31 0.94 -60.33
C LEU A 170 49.85 2.04 -59.36
N HIS A 171 50.17 3.30 -59.65
CA HIS A 171 49.74 4.43 -58.83
C HIS A 171 48.23 4.66 -58.89
N LYS A 172 47.60 4.49 -60.07
CA LYS A 172 46.13 4.55 -60.21
C LYS A 172 45.45 3.46 -59.39
N SER A 173 45.94 2.22 -59.47
CA SER A 173 45.40 1.11 -58.68
C SER A 173 45.51 1.36 -57.17
N LEU A 174 46.64 1.91 -56.70
CA LEU A 174 46.81 2.30 -55.30
C LEU A 174 45.76 3.32 -54.86
N LEU A 175 45.55 4.35 -55.69
CA LEU A 175 44.59 5.41 -55.40
C LEU A 175 43.15 4.87 -55.32
N GLU A 176 42.78 3.93 -56.20
CA GLU A 176 41.48 3.26 -56.15
C GLU A 176 41.31 2.42 -54.87
N LYS A 177 42.33 1.63 -54.48
CA LYS A 177 42.32 0.86 -53.23
C LYS A 177 42.10 1.77 -52.01
N PHE A 178 42.80 2.91 -51.94
CA PHE A 178 42.64 3.88 -50.84
C PHE A 178 41.27 4.57 -50.85
N LYS A 179 40.74 4.93 -52.02
CA LYS A 179 39.39 5.51 -52.14
C LYS A 179 38.32 4.53 -51.66
N ALA A 180 38.36 3.29 -52.13
CA ALA A 180 37.42 2.26 -51.70
C ALA A 180 37.46 2.04 -50.17
N LYS A 181 38.65 2.08 -49.57
CA LYS A 181 38.80 1.99 -48.12
C LYS A 181 38.26 3.22 -47.40
N ALA A 182 38.51 4.43 -47.91
CA ALA A 182 37.97 5.66 -47.36
C ALA A 182 36.44 5.68 -47.39
N ASP A 183 35.84 5.20 -48.49
CA ASP A 183 34.38 5.07 -48.63
C ASP A 183 33.82 4.05 -47.64
N ALA A 184 34.47 2.89 -47.47
CA ALA A 184 34.08 1.89 -46.48
C ALA A 184 34.11 2.44 -45.05
N ILE A 185 35.16 3.19 -44.69
CA ILE A 185 35.28 3.83 -43.37
C ILE A 185 34.17 4.88 -43.18
N ASN A 186 33.87 5.68 -44.21
CA ASN A 186 32.80 6.66 -44.14
C ASN A 186 31.41 6.01 -43.98
N ASN A 187 31.16 4.89 -44.65
CA ASN A 187 29.93 4.13 -44.49
C ASN A 187 29.80 3.58 -43.06
N GLN A 188 30.86 2.95 -42.53
CA GLN A 188 30.89 2.48 -41.14
C GLN A 188 30.68 3.61 -40.14
N LYS A 189 31.30 4.78 -40.38
CA LYS A 189 31.09 5.97 -39.56
C LYS A 189 29.62 6.40 -39.57
N SER A 190 28.97 6.38 -40.74
CA SER A 190 27.55 6.73 -40.87
C SER A 190 26.64 5.73 -40.15
N GLU A 191 26.93 4.43 -40.24
CA GLU A 191 26.19 3.39 -39.53
C GLU A 191 26.30 3.54 -38.01
N ILE A 192 27.52 3.76 -37.51
CA ILE A 192 27.76 4.01 -36.08
C ILE A 192 27.03 5.27 -35.62
N GLN A 193 27.06 6.35 -36.42
CA GLN A 193 26.35 7.58 -36.09
C GLN A 193 24.84 7.35 -36.00
N HIS A 194 24.25 6.64 -36.96
CA HIS A 194 22.83 6.29 -36.91
C HIS A 194 22.50 5.45 -35.67
N LYS A 195 23.38 4.52 -35.26
CA LYS A 195 23.17 3.72 -34.06
C LYS A 195 23.24 4.55 -32.78
N ILE A 196 24.14 5.54 -32.72
CA ILE A 196 24.19 6.50 -31.62
C ILE A 196 22.88 7.29 -31.55
N ASP A 197 22.39 7.81 -32.67
CA ASP A 197 21.17 8.61 -32.71
C ASP A 197 19.93 7.79 -32.29
N GLU A 198 19.88 6.51 -32.69
CA GLU A 198 18.82 5.57 -32.26
C GLU A 198 18.86 5.32 -30.74
N LEU A 199 20.04 5.02 -30.19
CA LEU A 199 20.20 4.78 -28.74
C LEU A 199 19.91 6.03 -27.91
N VAL A 200 20.26 7.22 -28.40
CA VAL A 200 19.91 8.49 -27.74
C VAL A 200 18.40 8.69 -27.72
N ARG A 201 17.69 8.37 -28.81
CA ARG A 201 16.22 8.47 -28.85
C ARG A 201 15.56 7.48 -27.90
N GLU A 202 16.04 6.23 -27.87
CA GLU A 202 15.56 5.21 -26.95
C GLU A 202 15.76 5.64 -25.49
N LYS A 203 16.95 6.14 -25.16
CA LYS A 203 17.27 6.68 -23.84
C LYS A 203 16.30 7.80 -23.44
N MET A 204 16.07 8.78 -24.32
CA MET A 204 15.14 9.88 -24.03
C MET A 204 13.72 9.37 -23.77
N SER A 205 13.24 8.38 -24.54
CA SER A 205 11.90 7.83 -24.35
C SER A 205 11.73 7.09 -23.02
N LEU A 206 12.77 6.41 -22.55
CA LEU A 206 12.79 5.71 -21.26
C LEU A 206 12.90 6.69 -20.08
N GLU A 207 13.69 7.76 -20.23
CA GLU A 207 13.81 8.82 -19.21
C GLU A 207 12.51 9.61 -19.04
N GLU A 208 11.76 9.89 -20.12
CA GLU A 208 10.53 10.71 -20.05
C GLU A 208 9.29 9.95 -19.56
N ASN A 209 9.21 8.64 -19.73
CA ASN A 209 7.98 7.89 -19.44
C ASN A 209 8.16 6.92 -18.28
N ASP A 210 9.09 5.98 -18.40
CA ASP A 210 9.13 4.84 -17.48
C ASP A 210 9.81 5.17 -16.15
N LEU A 211 10.92 5.91 -16.19
CA LEU A 211 11.65 6.30 -14.97
C LEU A 211 10.86 7.28 -14.11
N THR A 212 10.21 8.26 -14.72
CA THR A 212 9.38 9.24 -14.00
C THR A 212 8.13 8.62 -13.39
N LEU A 213 7.49 7.67 -14.08
CA LEU A 213 6.35 6.94 -13.53
C LEU A 213 6.78 6.04 -12.37
N LEU A 214 7.91 5.35 -12.52
CA LEU A 214 8.45 4.48 -11.48
C LEU A 214 8.90 5.28 -10.24
N ASP A 215 9.52 6.45 -10.43
CA ASP A 215 9.88 7.34 -9.33
C ASP A 215 8.64 7.81 -8.55
N PHE A 216 7.54 8.11 -9.23
CA PHE A 216 6.26 8.43 -8.59
C PHE A 216 5.70 7.25 -7.79
N GLU A 217 5.74 6.04 -8.36
CA GLU A 217 5.26 4.82 -7.68
C GLU A 217 6.11 4.46 -6.46
N ILE A 218 7.43 4.68 -6.53
CA ILE A 218 8.34 4.54 -5.39
C ILE A 218 7.98 5.54 -4.29
N GLU A 219 7.75 6.81 -4.66
CA GLU A 219 7.39 7.85 -3.69
C GLU A 219 6.05 7.55 -2.99
N GLU A 220 5.06 7.06 -3.73
CA GLU A 220 3.77 6.62 -3.18
C GLU A 220 3.94 5.45 -2.18
N LEU A 221 4.70 4.42 -2.56
CA LEU A 221 4.99 3.27 -1.69
C LEU A 221 5.80 3.66 -0.45
N GLU A 222 6.69 4.64 -0.54
CA GLU A 222 7.42 5.16 0.63
C GLU A 222 6.49 5.86 1.63
N VAL A 223 5.50 6.62 1.13
CA VAL A 223 4.49 7.26 1.98
C VAL A 223 3.66 6.20 2.69
N GLU A 224 3.17 5.18 1.97
CA GLU A 224 2.39 4.09 2.55
C GLU A 224 3.20 3.31 3.59
N SER A 225 4.47 3.01 3.30
CA SER A 225 5.38 2.33 4.25
C SER A 225 5.56 3.13 5.54
N LYS A 226 5.73 4.46 5.44
CA LYS A 226 5.84 5.35 6.61
C LYS A 226 4.56 5.36 7.44
N GLU A 227 3.38 5.32 6.82
CA GLU A 227 2.11 5.21 7.54
C GLU A 227 1.97 3.87 8.25
N LEU A 228 2.27 2.76 7.56
CA LEU A 228 2.23 1.42 8.15
C LEU A 228 3.19 1.26 9.34
N ILE A 229 4.38 1.87 9.28
CA ILE A 229 5.32 1.90 10.41
C ILE A 229 4.71 2.64 11.60
N LYS A 230 4.12 3.83 11.39
CA LYS A 230 3.45 4.58 12.47
C LYS A 230 2.31 3.78 13.10
N ASP A 231 1.53 3.10 12.28
CA ASP A 231 0.43 2.25 12.74
C ASP A 231 0.91 1.05 13.55
N LYS A 232 2.01 0.43 13.11
CA LYS A 232 2.66 -0.65 13.86
C LYS A 232 3.15 -0.17 15.23
N ASP A 233 3.84 0.96 15.27
CA ASP A 233 4.36 1.54 16.52
C ASP A 233 3.24 1.92 17.48
N ASN A 234 2.15 2.49 16.97
CA ASN A 234 0.95 2.79 17.76
C ASN A 234 0.30 1.52 18.34
N LYS A 235 0.17 0.45 17.54
CA LYS A 235 -0.36 -0.84 18.02
C LYS A 235 0.55 -1.46 19.08
N GLU A 236 1.87 -1.35 18.91
CA GLU A 236 2.85 -1.85 19.88
C GLU A 236 2.79 -1.06 21.19
N ARG A 237 2.62 0.26 21.13
CA ARG A 237 2.38 1.11 22.31
C ARG A 237 1.10 0.70 23.04
N LEU A 238 -0.01 0.57 22.33
CA LEU A 238 -1.29 0.13 22.91
C LEU A 238 -1.18 -1.26 23.55
N LYS A 239 -0.51 -2.21 22.89
CA LYS A 239 -0.24 -3.53 23.44
C LYS A 239 0.51 -3.44 24.77
N ASN A 240 1.54 -2.61 24.84
CA ASN A 240 2.32 -2.43 26.07
C ASN A 240 1.50 -1.76 27.18
N GLU A 241 0.64 -0.79 26.85
CA GLU A 241 -0.33 -0.21 27.79
C GLU A 241 -1.31 -1.27 28.33
N TYR A 242 -1.84 -2.14 27.46
CA TYR A 242 -2.69 -3.24 27.89
C TYR A 242 -1.95 -4.24 28.79
N ILE A 243 -0.72 -4.61 28.45
CA ILE A 243 0.10 -5.49 29.31
C ILE A 243 0.31 -4.84 30.69
N TYR A 244 0.65 -3.56 30.72
CA TYR A 244 0.86 -2.82 31.97
C TYR A 244 -0.41 -2.75 32.81
N THR A 245 -1.56 -2.42 32.22
CA THR A 245 -2.84 -2.36 32.92
C THR A 245 -3.28 -3.72 33.44
N ILE A 246 -3.12 -4.80 32.66
CA ILE A 246 -3.39 -6.17 33.10
C ILE A 246 -2.49 -6.54 34.28
N GLN A 247 -1.18 -6.26 34.21
CA GLN A 247 -0.27 -6.50 35.32
C GLN A 247 -0.63 -5.68 36.57
N SER A 248 -1.04 -4.43 36.39
CA SER A 248 -1.47 -3.56 37.49
C SER A 248 -2.74 -4.11 38.16
N CYS A 249 -3.78 -4.44 37.37
CA CYS A 249 -5.00 -5.08 37.86
C CYS A 249 -4.71 -6.41 38.57
N TRP A 250 -3.79 -7.20 38.00
CA TRP A 250 -3.34 -8.46 38.59
C TRP A 250 -2.70 -8.25 39.97
N ASN A 251 -1.81 -7.27 40.08
CA ASN A 251 -1.16 -6.93 41.35
C ASN A 251 -2.16 -6.40 42.40
N ILE A 252 -3.15 -5.60 41.98
CA ILE A 252 -4.24 -5.14 42.86
C ILE A 252 -5.04 -6.33 43.39
N LEU A 253 -5.39 -7.28 42.52
CA LEU A 253 -6.13 -8.48 42.89
C LEU A 253 -5.32 -9.35 43.87
N LEU A 254 -4.03 -9.58 43.58
CA LEU A 254 -3.14 -10.29 44.49
C LEU A 254 -3.05 -9.63 45.86
N ASN A 255 -2.97 -8.30 45.92
CA ASN A 255 -2.97 -7.53 47.17
C ASN A 255 -4.28 -7.65 47.93
N TYR A 256 -5.44 -7.57 47.26
CA TYR A 256 -6.76 -7.68 47.91
C TYR A 256 -6.95 -9.04 48.61
N PHE A 257 -6.44 -10.10 48.01
CA PHE A 257 -6.48 -11.45 48.59
C PHE A 257 -5.26 -11.79 49.45
N ASN A 258 -4.26 -10.91 49.52
CA ASN A 258 -3.00 -11.09 50.25
C ASN A 258 -2.25 -12.39 49.85
N VAL A 259 -2.24 -12.73 48.56
CA VAL A 259 -1.60 -13.95 48.03
C VAL A 259 -0.53 -13.60 47.01
N LYS A 260 0.57 -14.36 46.99
CA LYS A 260 1.69 -14.18 46.03
C LYS A 260 1.46 -14.88 44.68
N SER A 261 0.51 -15.81 44.59
CA SER A 261 0.26 -16.70 43.44
C SER A 261 -1.14 -17.31 43.55
N ILE A 262 -1.76 -17.71 42.43
CA ILE A 262 -3.01 -18.49 42.47
C ILE A 262 -2.71 -19.86 43.08
N ASN A 263 -2.95 -19.99 44.37
CA ASN A 263 -2.81 -21.25 45.08
C ASN A 263 -4.20 -21.89 45.25
N GLU A 264 -4.27 -23.21 45.37
CA GLU A 264 -5.52 -23.97 45.52
C GLU A 264 -6.38 -23.50 46.71
N THR A 265 -5.73 -22.90 47.71
CA THR A 265 -6.35 -22.23 48.86
C THR A 265 -7.15 -20.97 48.49
N LEU A 266 -6.66 -20.15 47.56
CA LEU A 266 -7.37 -18.97 47.05
C LEU A 266 -8.62 -19.38 46.28
N VAL A 267 -8.49 -20.38 45.40
CA VAL A 267 -9.62 -20.94 44.63
C VAL A 267 -10.69 -21.50 45.57
N SER A 268 -10.28 -22.19 46.63
CA SER A 268 -11.19 -22.72 47.64
C SER A 268 -11.90 -21.61 48.42
N SER A 269 -11.19 -20.54 48.81
CA SER A 269 -11.78 -19.38 49.48
C SER A 269 -12.77 -18.60 48.59
N LEU A 270 -12.47 -18.50 47.28
CA LEU A 270 -13.35 -17.87 46.29
C LEU A 270 -14.61 -18.71 46.08
N LYS A 271 -14.49 -20.03 45.92
CA LYS A 271 -15.66 -20.93 45.83
C LYS A 271 -16.55 -20.84 47.07
N GLN A 272 -15.96 -20.79 48.26
CA GLN A 272 -16.71 -20.63 49.50
C GLN A 272 -17.48 -19.30 49.55
N LYS A 273 -16.84 -18.21 49.12
CA LYS A 273 -17.46 -16.88 49.11
C LYS A 273 -18.51 -16.73 48.01
N ILE A 274 -18.30 -17.34 46.84
CA ILE A 274 -19.31 -17.44 45.77
C ILE A 274 -20.53 -18.21 46.28
N ASN A 275 -20.32 -19.37 46.91
CA ASN A 275 -21.43 -20.14 47.48
C ASN A 275 -22.19 -19.34 48.55
N SER A 276 -21.51 -18.60 49.43
CA SER A 276 -22.21 -17.79 50.44
C SER A 276 -23.02 -16.65 49.84
N TYR A 277 -22.53 -16.01 48.77
CA TYR A 277 -23.32 -15.03 48.03
C TYR A 277 -24.50 -15.66 47.28
N GLN A 278 -24.32 -16.83 46.67
CA GLN A 278 -25.41 -17.57 46.00
C GLN A 278 -26.49 -17.99 46.99
N THR A 279 -26.12 -18.55 48.16
CA THR A 279 -27.08 -18.89 49.22
C THR A 279 -27.87 -17.69 49.72
N ARG A 280 -27.26 -16.48 49.72
CA ARG A 280 -27.94 -15.26 50.14
C ARG A 280 -28.81 -14.65 49.03
N TYR A 281 -28.38 -14.71 47.78
CA TYR A 281 -29.03 -14.03 46.67
C TYR A 281 -30.23 -14.81 46.09
N ILE A 282 -30.18 -16.15 46.10
CA ILE A 282 -31.29 -16.97 45.57
C ILE A 282 -32.62 -16.71 46.31
N PRO A 283 -32.68 -16.69 47.66
CA PRO A 283 -33.93 -16.38 48.37
C PRO A 283 -34.43 -14.94 48.12
N LEU A 284 -33.51 -13.98 47.97
CA LEU A 284 -33.84 -12.59 47.64
C LEU A 284 -34.45 -12.47 46.24
N LEU A 285 -33.96 -13.27 45.28
CA LEU A 285 -34.51 -13.31 43.93
C LEU A 285 -35.90 -13.96 43.91
N GLU A 286 -36.10 -15.04 44.67
CA GLU A 286 -37.41 -15.68 44.84
C GLU A 286 -38.41 -14.73 45.51
N GLU A 287 -37.98 -13.98 46.53
CA GLU A 287 -38.78 -12.97 47.21
C GLU A 287 -39.13 -11.80 46.26
N GLN A 288 -38.18 -11.33 45.45
CA GLN A 288 -38.43 -10.31 44.43
C GLN A 288 -39.45 -10.80 43.39
N MET A 289 -39.30 -12.03 42.89
CA MET A 289 -40.26 -12.63 41.94
C MET A 289 -41.67 -12.76 42.53
N TYR A 290 -41.77 -13.08 43.83
CA TYR A 290 -43.05 -13.10 44.54
C TYR A 290 -43.72 -11.73 44.55
N TYR A 291 -42.99 -10.67 44.96
CA TYR A 291 -43.54 -9.32 44.97
C TYR A 291 -43.88 -8.80 43.56
N GLU A 292 -43.07 -9.12 42.54
CA GLU A 292 -43.38 -8.76 41.16
C GLU A 292 -44.69 -9.41 40.67
N SER A 293 -44.93 -10.67 41.03
CA SER A 293 -46.18 -11.36 40.71
C SER A 293 -47.38 -10.73 41.44
N GLU A 294 -47.22 -10.36 42.71
CA GLU A 294 -48.27 -9.71 43.50
C GLU A 294 -48.61 -8.30 42.95
N ILE A 295 -47.59 -7.53 42.57
CA ILE A 295 -47.76 -6.22 41.92
C ILE A 295 -48.50 -6.38 40.58
N MET A 296 -48.18 -7.42 39.81
CA MET A 296 -48.85 -7.68 38.53
C MET A 296 -50.33 -8.01 38.72
N GLU A 297 -50.67 -8.86 39.70
CA GLU A 297 -52.07 -9.18 40.03
C GLU A 297 -52.85 -7.94 40.49
N LYS A 298 -52.26 -7.13 41.39
CA LYS A 298 -52.86 -5.87 41.85
C LYS A 298 -53.03 -4.84 40.74
N SER A 299 -52.09 -4.80 39.78
CA SER A 299 -52.20 -3.91 38.61
C SER A 299 -53.34 -4.34 37.69
N GLN A 300 -53.55 -5.64 37.50
CA GLN A 300 -54.68 -6.17 36.73
C GLN A 300 -56.02 -5.88 37.41
N GLU A 301 -56.10 -6.03 38.73
CA GLU A 301 -57.28 -5.63 39.52
C GLU A 301 -57.56 -4.12 39.37
N LEU A 302 -56.52 -3.29 39.42
CA LEU A 302 -56.64 -1.84 39.24
C LEU A 302 -57.13 -1.48 37.83
N GLU A 303 -56.63 -2.15 36.79
CA GLU A 303 -57.09 -1.93 35.42
C GLU A 303 -58.56 -2.33 35.24
N ASN A 304 -58.96 -3.48 35.79
CA ASN A 304 -60.34 -3.95 35.76
C ASN A 304 -61.30 -3.00 36.49
N THR A 305 -60.90 -2.48 37.66
CA THR A 305 -61.70 -1.50 38.41
C THR A 305 -61.77 -0.15 37.70
N SER A 306 -60.68 0.30 37.08
CA SER A 306 -60.65 1.52 36.26
C SER A 306 -61.62 1.42 35.06
N LEU A 307 -61.63 0.28 34.36
CA LEU A 307 -62.58 0.00 33.27
C LEU A 307 -64.04 0.02 33.77
N LEU A 308 -64.30 -0.49 34.97
CA LEU A 308 -65.63 -0.46 35.56
C LEU A 308 -66.08 0.98 35.87
N ILE A 309 -65.19 1.78 36.46
CA ILE A 309 -65.42 3.20 36.76
C ILE A 309 -65.68 3.97 35.46
N GLU A 310 -64.94 3.70 34.38
CA GLU A 310 -65.15 4.36 33.10
C GLU A 310 -66.52 4.02 32.49
N LYS A 311 -66.96 2.76 32.61
CA LYS A 311 -68.32 2.35 32.20
C LYS A 311 -69.41 3.06 33.01
N GLU A 312 -69.26 3.12 34.32
CA GLU A 312 -70.21 3.84 35.19
C GLU A 312 -70.22 5.35 34.89
N LYS A 313 -69.06 5.96 34.62
CA LYS A 313 -68.96 7.36 34.23
C LYS A 313 -69.67 7.65 32.90
N LYS A 314 -69.53 6.77 31.90
CA LYS A 314 -70.27 6.89 30.63
C LYS A 314 -71.79 6.79 30.85
N SER A 315 -72.24 5.83 31.66
CA SER A 315 -73.65 5.70 32.03
C SER A 315 -74.19 6.94 32.76
N ALA A 316 -73.43 7.49 33.71
CA ALA A 316 -73.79 8.73 34.41
C ALA A 316 -73.86 9.93 33.47
N GLN A 317 -72.95 10.04 32.49
CA GLN A 317 -73.00 11.09 31.47
C GLN A 317 -74.23 10.96 30.57
N GLU A 318 -74.60 9.73 30.16
CA GLU A 318 -75.83 9.50 29.38
C GLU A 318 -77.09 9.89 30.16
N LEU A 319 -77.13 9.59 31.47
CA LEU A 319 -78.20 10.03 32.36
C LEU A 319 -78.26 11.55 32.49
N ASP A 320 -77.12 12.22 32.63
CA ASP A 320 -77.07 13.69 32.74
C ASP A 320 -77.55 14.37 31.45
N VAL A 321 -77.19 13.85 30.27
CA VAL A 321 -77.72 14.32 28.98
C VAL A 321 -79.25 14.17 28.93
N LYS A 322 -79.79 13.02 29.35
CA LYS A 322 -81.26 12.82 29.41
C LYS A 322 -81.95 13.80 30.37
N ILE A 323 -81.35 14.05 31.53
CA ILE A 323 -81.86 15.02 32.50
C ILE A 323 -81.87 16.44 31.91
N GLN A 324 -80.81 16.83 31.19
CA GLN A 324 -80.74 18.13 30.52
C GLN A 324 -81.81 18.28 29.42
N GLU A 325 -82.02 17.23 28.61
CA GLU A 325 -83.08 17.23 27.58
C GLU A 325 -84.48 17.37 28.20
N GLU A 326 -84.77 16.65 29.30
CA GLU A 326 -86.02 16.80 30.05
C GLU A 326 -86.16 18.21 30.62
N LEU A 327 -85.12 18.75 31.26
CA LEU A 327 -85.11 20.12 31.80
C LEU A 327 -85.42 21.15 30.72
N GLU A 328 -84.86 21.02 29.52
CA GLU A 328 -85.09 21.95 28.43
C GLU A 328 -86.52 21.86 27.89
N LYS A 329 -87.10 20.64 27.81
CA LYS A 329 -88.53 20.45 27.54
C LYS A 329 -89.38 21.15 28.58
N TYR A 330 -89.12 20.92 29.88
CA TYR A 330 -89.87 21.58 30.96
C TYR A 330 -89.75 23.11 30.91
N LYS A 331 -88.56 23.66 30.60
CA LYS A 331 -88.38 25.10 30.41
C LYS A 331 -89.21 25.65 29.25
N GLN A 332 -89.23 24.95 28.11
CA GLN A 332 -90.05 25.35 26.95
C GLN A 332 -91.54 25.33 27.30
N THR A 333 -92.03 24.27 27.93
CA THR A 333 -93.44 24.17 28.36
C THR A 333 -93.79 25.27 29.36
N ASN A 334 -92.92 25.52 30.34
CA ASN A 334 -93.13 26.58 31.32
C ASN A 334 -93.09 27.97 30.66
N GLY A 335 -92.26 28.18 29.64
CA GLY A 335 -92.25 29.38 28.81
C GLY A 335 -93.57 29.61 28.07
N SER A 336 -94.11 28.55 27.45
CA SER A 336 -95.42 28.57 26.78
C SER A 336 -96.54 28.92 27.77
N LEU A 337 -96.60 28.23 28.91
CA LEU A 337 -97.57 28.51 29.97
C LEU A 337 -97.46 29.95 30.50
N LYS A 338 -96.24 30.47 30.65
CA LYS A 338 -96.02 31.85 31.09
C LYS A 338 -96.51 32.87 30.06
N SER A 339 -96.38 32.59 28.76
CA SER A 339 -96.99 33.43 27.73
C SER A 339 -98.52 33.37 27.76
N GLU A 340 -99.12 32.18 27.91
CA GLU A 340 -100.57 32.03 28.05
C GLU A 340 -101.11 32.78 29.27
N VAL A 341 -100.46 32.64 30.43
CA VAL A 341 -100.83 33.39 31.64
C VAL A 341 -100.74 34.90 31.42
N SER A 342 -99.76 35.37 30.65
CA SER A 342 -99.64 36.81 30.33
C SER A 342 -100.77 37.28 29.41
N THR A 343 -101.18 36.47 28.43
CA THR A 343 -102.33 36.76 27.56
C THR A 343 -103.63 36.80 28.33
N VAL A 344 -103.90 35.79 29.18
CA VAL A 344 -105.09 35.75 30.03
C VAL A 344 -105.09 36.94 31.00
N LYS A 345 -103.93 37.35 31.50
CA LYS A 345 -103.84 38.53 32.37
C LYS A 345 -104.20 39.83 31.65
N LEU A 346 -103.79 39.98 30.40
CA LEU A 346 -104.21 41.12 29.55
C LEU A 346 -105.73 41.10 29.29
N GLU A 347 -106.31 39.93 29.04
CA GLU A 347 -107.77 39.77 28.88
C GLU A 347 -108.52 40.11 30.18
N ILE A 348 -108.01 39.68 31.34
CA ILE A 348 -108.60 40.04 32.64
C ILE A 348 -108.54 41.56 32.85
N ASP A 349 -107.43 42.20 32.51
CA ASP A 349 -107.27 43.64 32.70
C ASP A 349 -108.17 44.44 31.74
N SER A 350 -108.37 43.99 30.49
CA SER A 350 -109.36 44.61 29.59
C SER A 350 -110.79 44.45 30.13
N GLU A 351 -111.11 43.29 30.71
CA GLU A 351 -112.45 43.05 31.24
C GLU A 351 -112.74 43.79 32.54
N LYS A 352 -111.71 44.02 33.37
CA LYS A 352 -111.81 44.95 34.50
C LYS A 352 -112.08 46.38 34.03
N GLU A 353 -111.44 46.82 32.95
CA GLU A 353 -111.69 48.15 32.38
C GLU A 353 -113.13 48.27 31.83
N ASN A 354 -113.62 47.22 31.18
CA ASN A 354 -115.02 47.12 30.73
C ASN A 354 -116.01 47.18 31.91
N ILE A 355 -115.75 46.45 33.00
CA ILE A 355 -116.57 46.50 34.22
C ILE A 355 -116.55 47.91 34.85
N ALA A 356 -115.38 48.54 34.96
CA ALA A 356 -115.27 49.89 35.51
C ALA A 356 -116.03 50.93 34.69
N ASN A 357 -116.01 50.81 33.35
CA ASN A 357 -116.81 51.65 32.46
C ASN A 357 -118.32 51.42 32.65
N PHE A 358 -118.74 50.15 32.81
CA PHE A 358 -120.14 49.81 33.07
C PHE A 358 -120.62 50.32 34.43
N GLU A 359 -119.81 50.20 35.49
CA GLU A 359 -120.12 50.74 36.82
C GLU A 359 -120.27 52.26 36.79
N ASN A 360 -119.42 52.98 36.04
CA ASN A 360 -119.53 54.42 35.87
C ASN A 360 -120.80 54.81 35.11
N GLN A 361 -121.15 54.10 34.03
CA GLN A 361 -122.43 54.30 33.34
C GLN A 361 -123.62 54.09 34.28
N SER A 362 -123.62 52.98 35.03
CA SER A 362 -124.68 52.66 35.99
C SER A 362 -124.81 53.72 37.10
N LYS A 363 -123.70 54.20 37.67
CA LYS A 363 -123.70 55.33 38.63
C LYS A 363 -124.30 56.60 38.03
N THR A 364 -124.01 56.88 36.76
CA THR A 364 -124.54 58.07 36.06
C THR A 364 -126.05 57.96 35.88
N GLU A 365 -126.55 56.79 35.50
CA GLU A 365 -128.00 56.53 35.38
C GLU A 365 -128.71 56.52 36.74
N ILE A 366 -128.12 55.92 37.78
CA ILE A 366 -128.65 55.98 39.15
C ILE A 366 -128.73 57.43 39.65
N SER A 367 -127.74 58.28 39.31
CA SER A 367 -127.77 59.70 39.67
C SER A 367 -128.92 60.45 38.98
N LYS A 368 -129.19 60.15 37.69
CA LYS A 368 -130.36 60.69 36.97
C LYS A 368 -131.68 60.26 37.61
N VAL A 369 -131.83 58.98 37.94
CA VAL A 369 -133.05 58.46 38.60
C VAL A 369 -133.23 59.09 39.97
N THR A 370 -132.16 59.25 40.75
CA THR A 370 -132.21 59.88 42.07
C THR A 370 -132.57 61.36 41.99
N ALA A 371 -132.12 62.07 40.94
CA ALA A 371 -132.52 63.44 40.68
C ALA A 371 -134.02 63.56 40.37
N VAL A 372 -134.59 62.62 39.61
CA VAL A 372 -136.04 62.56 39.34
C VAL A 372 -136.83 62.29 40.61
N ILE A 373 -136.44 61.28 41.40
CA ILE A 373 -137.11 60.97 42.69
C ILE A 373 -137.05 62.17 43.64
N ARG A 374 -135.93 62.91 43.66
CA ARG A 374 -135.79 64.12 44.49
C ARG A 374 -136.73 65.24 44.03
N ALA A 375 -136.88 65.44 42.72
CA ALA A 375 -137.81 66.41 42.18
C ALA A 375 -139.27 66.06 42.50
N ASP A 376 -139.64 64.77 42.41
CA ASP A 376 -140.98 64.30 42.77
C ASP A 376 -141.26 64.41 44.27
N THR A 377 -140.29 64.07 45.13
CA THR A 377 -140.45 64.24 46.59
C THR A 377 -140.57 65.71 46.99
N GLU A 378 -139.85 66.63 46.35
CA GLU A 378 -140.06 68.07 46.56
C GLU A 378 -141.45 68.54 46.09
N ALA A 379 -141.95 68.01 44.97
CA ALA A 379 -143.30 68.31 44.49
C ALA A 379 -144.38 67.80 45.46
N ILE A 380 -144.22 66.58 45.97
CA ILE A 380 -145.10 65.97 46.98
C ILE A 380 -145.05 66.79 48.29
N CYS A 381 -143.88 67.19 48.76
CA CYS A 381 -143.76 68.03 49.96
C CYS A 381 -144.43 69.39 49.79
N LYS A 382 -144.31 70.04 48.62
CA LYS A 382 -145.04 71.28 48.32
C LYS A 382 -146.55 71.07 48.31
N HIS A 383 -147.04 69.96 47.77
CA HIS A 383 -148.47 69.61 47.82
C HIS A 383 -148.94 69.32 49.25
N ALA A 384 -148.17 68.58 50.04
CA ALA A 384 -148.48 68.29 51.45
C ALA A 384 -148.52 69.58 52.30
N GLN A 385 -147.60 70.52 52.09
CA GLN A 385 -147.62 71.84 52.75
C GLN A 385 -148.84 72.67 52.34
N ARG A 386 -149.29 72.56 51.08
CA ARG A 386 -150.50 73.25 50.59
C ARG A 386 -151.78 72.65 51.18
N ILE A 387 -151.85 71.33 51.32
CA ILE A 387 -152.94 70.63 52.02
C ILE A 387 -152.95 70.98 53.51
N ALA A 388 -151.77 71.05 54.16
CA ALA A 388 -151.66 71.49 55.55
C ALA A 388 -152.15 72.93 55.74
N GLY A 389 -151.88 73.83 54.78
CA GLY A 389 -152.43 75.18 54.75
C GLY A 389 -153.96 75.21 54.66
N TRP A 390 -154.56 74.40 53.77
CA TRP A 390 -156.02 74.28 53.68
C TRP A 390 -156.66 73.70 54.94
N LEU A 391 -156.01 72.75 55.61
CA LEU A 391 -156.50 72.20 56.87
C LEU A 391 -156.46 73.23 58.02
N GLN A 392 -155.45 74.12 58.05
CA GLN A 392 -155.40 75.23 59.02
C GLN A 392 -156.50 76.28 58.77
N GLU A 393 -156.83 76.58 57.51
CA GLU A 393 -157.94 77.48 57.16
C GLU A 393 -159.33 76.88 57.53
N LEU A 394 -159.48 75.56 57.45
CA LEU A 394 -160.71 74.85 57.86
C LEU A 394 -160.91 74.81 59.38
N THR A 395 -159.83 74.79 60.17
CA THR A 395 -159.89 74.80 61.65
C THR A 395 -160.15 76.17 62.28
N MET A 396 -160.14 77.27 61.50
CA MET A 396 -160.47 78.60 62.01
C MET A 396 -161.93 79.05 61.74
N ASN A 397 -162.74 78.23 61.06
CA ASN A 397 -164.14 78.54 60.72
C ASN A 397 -165.17 77.52 61.28
N LEU A 398 -164.78 76.76 62.30
CA LEU A 398 -165.63 75.91 63.16
C LEU A 398 -165.06 75.98 64.58
#